data_AF-A0A6L9ZPT6-F1
#
_entry.id   AF-A0A6L9ZPT6-F1
#
_cell.length_a   1.000
_cell.length_b   1.000
_cell.length_c   1.000
_cell.angle_alpha   90.00
_cell.angle_beta   90.00
_cell.angle_gamma   90.00
#
_symmetry.space_group_name_H-M   'P 1'
#
loop_
_entity.id
_entity.type
_entity.pdbx_description
1 polymer ?
#
loop_
_entity_poly.entity_id
_entity_poly.type
_entity_poly.pdbx_seq_one_letter_code
_entity_poly.pdbx_strand_id
1 'polypeptide(L)' 'MNRLYGRGKIGERLVTNAPINRGRNTSVLGALSLDGLIASMTVIGSTNKKIFEVYIEQILVPQLWSLSNCFDG' A
#
# COMPACT_ATOMS: atom_id res chain seq x y z
N MET A 1 -8.59 -9.66 -1.67
CA MET A 1 -10.05 -9.68 -1.51
C MET A 1 -10.59 -10.85 -2.30
N ASN A 2 -11.29 -11.80 -1.70
CA ASN A 2 -11.99 -12.84 -2.46
C ASN A 2 -13.45 -12.93 -2.01
N ARG A 3 -14.32 -13.46 -2.86
CA ARG A 3 -15.76 -13.57 -2.61
C ARG A 3 -16.01 -14.52 -1.44
N LEU A 4 -16.75 -14.06 -0.42
CA LEU A 4 -17.11 -14.87 0.76
C LEU A 4 -18.09 -16.01 0.45
N TYR A 5 -18.81 -15.91 -0.68
CA TYR A 5 -19.81 -16.87 -1.10
C TYR A 5 -19.61 -17.28 -2.55
N GLY A 6 -19.83 -18.57 -2.84
CA GLY A 6 -19.96 -19.05 -4.21
C GLY A 6 -21.14 -20.00 -4.36
N ARG A 7 -21.28 -20.60 -5.55
CA ARG A 7 -22.38 -21.51 -5.89
C ARG A 7 -21.81 -22.89 -6.17
N GLY A 8 -22.42 -23.92 -5.58
CA GLY A 8 -22.12 -25.34 -5.82
C GLY A 8 -23.43 -26.12 -5.94
N LYS A 9 -23.34 -27.40 -6.29
CA LYS A 9 -24.53 -28.27 -6.36
C LYS A 9 -25.12 -28.46 -4.96
N ILE A 10 -26.42 -28.78 -4.91
CA ILE A 10 -27.12 -29.08 -3.66
C ILE A 10 -26.42 -30.24 -2.95
N GLY A 11 -26.08 -30.03 -1.68
CA GLY A 11 -25.40 -31.02 -0.84
C GLY A 11 -23.87 -31.04 -0.96
N GLU A 12 -23.27 -30.26 -1.86
CA GLU A 12 -21.80 -30.24 -2.05
C GLU A 12 -21.15 -29.03 -1.38
N ARG A 13 -20.00 -29.24 -0.73
CA ARG A 13 -19.16 -28.16 -0.21
C ARG A 13 -18.44 -27.48 -1.36
N LEU A 14 -18.62 -26.18 -1.52
CA LEU A 14 -17.85 -25.40 -2.47
C LEU A 14 -16.40 -25.26 -1.99
N VAL A 15 -15.46 -25.80 -2.76
CA VAL A 15 -14.03 -25.61 -2.57
C VAL A 15 -13.54 -24.59 -3.60
N THR A 16 -12.93 -23.51 -3.13
CA THR A 16 -12.30 -22.52 -3.99
C THR A 16 -10.87 -22.31 -3.52
N ASN A 17 -9.95 -22.12 -4.46
CA ASN A 17 -8.64 -21.59 -4.14
C ASN A 17 -8.76 -20.07 -4.01
N ALA A 18 -8.53 -19.54 -2.81
CA ALA A 18 -8.55 -18.11 -2.56
C ALA A 18 -7.12 -17.64 -2.29
N PRO A 19 -6.72 -16.47 -2.81
CA PRO A 19 -5.45 -15.87 -2.43
C PRO A 19 -5.51 -15.55 -0.93
N ILE A 20 -4.88 -16.40 -0.13
CA ILE A 20 -4.76 -16.24 1.31
C ILE A 20 -3.30 -15.91 1.58
N ASN A 21 -3.04 -14.76 2.20
CA ASN A 21 -1.67 -14.34 2.46
C ASN A 21 -1.18 -15.09 3.70
N ARG A 22 -0.48 -16.22 3.51
CA ARG A 22 0.08 -17.04 4.62
C ARG A 22 1.40 -16.48 5.17
N GLY A 23 1.98 -15.47 4.52
CA GLY A 23 3.25 -14.83 4.88
C GLY A 23 3.09 -13.48 5.58
N ARG A 24 4.22 -12.81 5.85
CA ARG A 24 4.21 -11.43 6.37
C ARG A 24 3.58 -10.51 5.31
N ASN A 25 2.65 -9.66 5.74
CA ASN A 25 2.07 -8.63 4.86
C ASN A 25 3.17 -7.72 4.33
N THR A 26 3.01 -7.18 3.13
CA THR A 26 3.89 -6.14 2.59
C THR A 26 3.06 -4.86 2.49
N SER A 27 3.44 -3.85 3.26
CA SER A 27 2.82 -2.53 3.25
C SER A 27 3.59 -1.61 2.32
N VAL A 28 2.89 -0.91 1.43
CA VAL A 28 3.47 0.13 0.58
C VAL A 28 2.88 1.47 1.00
N LEU A 29 3.75 2.41 1.30
CA LEU A 29 3.42 3.80 1.58
C LEU A 29 3.73 4.62 0.34
N GLY A 30 2.80 5.44 -0.11
CA GLY A 30 2.96 6.28 -1.30
C GLY A 30 2.34 7.65 -1.10
N ALA A 31 2.95 8.68 -1.67
CA ALA A 31 2.44 10.04 -1.70
C ALA A 31 2.28 10.48 -3.15
N LEU A 32 1.09 11.00 -3.47
CA LEU A 32 0.71 11.49 -4.79
C LEU A 32 0.60 13.02 -4.76
N SER A 33 1.08 13.65 -5.82
CA SER A 33 0.83 15.05 -6.18
C SER A 33 -0.03 15.10 -7.45
N LEU A 34 -0.37 16.29 -7.93
CA LEU A 34 -1.05 16.47 -9.22
C LEU A 34 -0.22 15.93 -10.40
N ASP A 35 1.11 15.94 -10.27
CA ASP A 35 2.05 15.45 -11.30
C ASP A 35 2.35 13.95 -11.17
N GLY A 36 1.79 13.28 -10.16
CA GLY A 36 1.93 11.84 -9.95
C GLY A 36 2.59 11.44 -8.63
N LEU A 37 3.15 10.23 -8.58
CA LEU A 37 3.76 9.65 -7.37
C LEU A 37 5.11 10.30 -7.06
N ILE A 38 5.18 10.98 -5.92
CA ILE A 38 6.35 11.77 -5.52
C ILE A 38 7.22 11.09 -4.46
N ALA A 39 6.68 10.13 -3.70
CA ALA A 39 7.43 9.37 -2.71
C ALA A 39 6.83 7.98 -2.51
N SER A 40 7.66 6.95 -2.35
CA SER A 40 7.23 5.58 -2.08
C SER A 40 8.18 4.85 -1.13
N MET A 41 7.64 4.00 -0.25
CA MET A 41 8.40 3.11 0.63
C MET A 41 7.68 1.78 0.80
N THR A 42 8.43 0.68 0.82
CA THR A 42 7.89 -0.66 1.06
C THR A 42 8.41 -1.21 2.38
N VAL A 43 7.51 -1.81 3.18
CA VAL A 43 7.83 -2.37 4.49
C VAL A 43 7.23 -3.76 4.63
N ILE A 44 8.00 -4.69 5.18
CA ILE A 44 7.50 -6.01 5.55
C ILE A 44 6.81 -5.90 6.92
N GLY A 45 5.53 -6.24 6.97
CA GLY A 45 4.67 -6.18 8.13
C GLY A 45 3.73 -4.97 8.09
N SER A 46 3.19 -4.62 9.26
CA SER A 46 2.36 -3.43 9.42
C SER A 46 3.21 -2.18 9.57
N THR A 47 2.73 -1.07 9.02
CA THR A 47 3.21 0.27 9.39
C THR A 47 2.86 0.56 10.85
N ASN A 48 3.77 1.20 11.56
CA ASN A 48 3.54 1.76 12.89
C ASN A 48 4.02 3.23 12.92
N LYS A 49 3.83 3.92 14.04
CA LYS A 49 4.21 5.33 14.21
C LYS A 49 5.66 5.59 13.78
N LYS A 50 6.61 4.80 14.27
CA LYS A 50 8.04 4.98 13.97
C LYS A 50 8.35 4.80 12.47
N ILE A 51 7.76 3.80 11.83
CA ILE A 51 7.91 3.58 10.38
C ILE A 51 7.35 4.76 9.60
N PHE A 52 6.21 5.29 10.03
CA PHE A 52 5.58 6.43 9.38
C PHE A 52 6.40 7.71 9.57
N GLU A 53 6.94 7.98 10.76
CA GLU A 53 7.83 9.13 11.01
C GLU A 53 9.06 9.08 10.10
N VAL A 54 9.70 7.91 9.96
CA VAL A 54 10.83 7.73 9.03
C VAL A 54 10.41 8.00 7.58
N TYR A 55 9.22 7.53 7.16
CA TYR A 55 8.69 7.83 5.82
C TYR A 55 8.55 9.34 5.59
N ILE A 56 8.00 10.06 6.57
CA ILE A 56 7.79 11.51 6.46
C ILE A 56 9.14 12.24 6.39
N GLU A 57 10.00 12.04 7.37
CA GLU A 57 11.24 12.81 7.54
C GLU A 57 12.26 12.51 6.46
N GLN A 58 12.43 11.23 6.11
CA GLN A 58 13.55 10.80 5.26
C GLN A 58 13.15 10.65 3.79
N ILE A 59 11.87 10.49 3.48
CA ILE A 59 11.42 10.18 2.11
C ILE A 59 10.48 11.25 1.59
N LEU A 60 9.40 11.60 2.30
CA LEU A 60 8.39 12.53 1.78
C LEU A 60 8.83 13.99 1.80
N VAL A 61 9.25 14.52 2.95
CA VAL A 61 9.59 15.95 3.10
C VAL A 61 10.69 16.40 2.12
N PRO A 62 11.77 15.63 1.88
CA PRO A 62 12.77 16.01 0.88
C PRO A 62 12.21 16.21 -0.53
N GLN A 63 11.16 15.47 -0.90
CA GLN A 63 10.54 15.57 -2.22
C GLN A 63 9.62 16.80 -2.32
N LEU A 64 8.93 17.15 -1.23
CA LEU A 64 8.04 18.32 -1.20
C LEU A 64 8.77 19.64 -1.39
N TRP A 65 9.95 19.79 -0.78
CA TRP A 65 10.76 21.01 -0.94
C TRP A 65 11.55 21.07 -2.25
N SER A 66 11.84 19.91 -2.86
CA SER A 66 12.35 19.86 -4.22
C SER A 66 11.30 20.34 -5.23
N LEU A 67 10.03 19.94 -5.02
CA LEU A 67 8.92 20.32 -5.88
C LEU A 67 8.54 21.80 -5.78
N SER A 68 8.66 22.42 -4.60
CA SER A 68 8.34 23.84 -4.44
C SER A 68 9.25 24.77 -5.26
N ASN A 69 10.44 24.33 -5.64
CA ASN A 69 11.36 25.11 -6.49
C ASN A 69 11.01 25.05 -7.99
N CYS A 70 10.01 24.24 -8.38
CA CYS A 70 9.57 24.11 -9.78
C CYS A 70 8.21 24.78 -10.06
N PHE A 71 7.51 25.32 -9.04
CA PHE A 71 6.18 25.91 -9.21
C PHE A 71 6.17 27.40 -9.59
N ASP A 72 7.34 27.99 -9.87
CA ASP A 72 7.47 29.32 -10.46
C ASP A 72 7.37 29.23 -11.99
N GLY A 73 6.15 29.15 -12.50
CA GLY A 73 5.83 29.18 -13.94
C GLY A 73 4.52 29.91 -14.20
#